data_AF-A0A1W1BEX0-F1
#
_entry.id   AF-A0A1W1BEX0-F1
#
_cell.length_a   1.000
_cell.length_b   1.000
_cell.length_c   1.000
_cell.angle_alpha   90.00
_cell.angle_beta   90.00
_cell.angle_gamma   90.00
#
_symmetry.space_group_name_H-M   'P 1'
#
loop_
_entity.id
_entity.type
_entity.pdbx_description
1 polymer ?
#
loop_
_entity_poly.entity_id
_entity_poly.type
_entity_poly.pdbx_seq_one_letter_code
_entity_poly.pdbx_strand_id
1 'polypeptide(L)' 'MSKDSKTIDERIERIYKLAKEHFGEVRFVGIKKHTKIGWVAKIQFDEFESLIAEGVDAVDALKKLRKRLRKIIDRYNMV' A
#
# COMPACT_ATOMS: atom_id res chain seq x y z
N MET A 1 22.07 15.92 5.66
CA MET A 1 21.14 14.98 6.34
C MET A 1 20.77 13.90 5.35
N SER A 2 21.38 12.72 5.46
CA SER A 2 21.00 11.57 4.64
C SER A 2 19.51 11.30 4.87
N LYS A 3 18.69 11.44 3.83
CA LYS A 3 17.32 10.91 3.86
C LYS A 3 17.47 9.41 3.97
N ASP A 4 17.48 8.86 5.18
CA ASP A 4 17.52 7.42 5.36
C ASP A 4 16.39 6.81 4.54
N SER A 5 16.79 6.09 3.52
CA SER A 5 15.89 5.47 2.56
C SER A 5 15.13 4.39 3.32
N LYS A 6 13.85 4.65 3.61
CA LYS A 6 12.99 3.65 4.27
C LYS A 6 13.11 2.29 3.60
N THR A 7 13.29 1.25 4.39
CA THR A 7 13.35 -0.13 3.92
C THR A 7 11.99 -0.56 3.36
N ILE A 8 11.95 -1.72 2.71
CA ILE A 8 10.68 -2.29 2.22
C ILE A 8 9.76 -2.59 3.41
N ASP A 9 10.27 -3.19 4.48
CA ASP A 9 9.49 -3.57 5.66
C ASP A 9 8.87 -2.34 6.33
N GLU A 10 9.64 -1.27 6.52
CA GLU A 10 9.12 -0.01 7.07
C GLU A 10 8.02 0.62 6.21
N ARG A 11 8.08 0.40 4.89
CA ARG A 11 7.04 0.90 3.97
C ARG A 11 5.78 0.05 4.06
N ILE A 12 5.93 -1.26 4.13
CA ILE A 12 4.82 -2.21 4.31
C ILE A 12 4.12 -1.91 5.63
N GLU A 13 4.87 -1.77 6.72
CA GLU A 13 4.33 -1.51 8.06
C GLU A 13 3.53 -0.20 8.09
N ARG A 14 4.02 0.86 7.44
CA ARG A 14 3.29 2.13 7.32
C ARG A 14 1.99 2.01 6.52
N ILE A 15 1.93 1.14 5.53
CA ILE A 15 0.70 0.90 4.75
C ILE A 15 -0.27 0.07 5.58
N TYR A 16 0.23 -0.98 6.24
CA TYR A 16 -0.56 -1.84 7.12
C TYR A 16 -1.20 -1.05 8.26
N LYS A 17 -0.43 -0.28 9.02
CA LYS A 17 -0.95 0.56 10.12
C LYS A 17 -2.01 1.54 9.62
N LEU A 18 -1.72 2.27 8.54
CA LEU A 18 -2.65 3.24 7.96
C LEU A 18 -3.96 2.57 7.50
N ALA A 19 -3.88 1.38 6.90
CA ALA A 19 -5.08 0.67 6.47
C ALA A 19 -5.86 0.14 7.68
N LYS A 20 -5.17 -0.42 8.67
CA LYS A 20 -5.79 -0.98 9.88
C LYS A 20 -6.51 0.07 10.70
N GLU A 21 -5.90 1.25 10.87
CA GLU A 21 -6.47 2.39 11.59
C GLU A 21 -7.80 2.88 11.00
N HIS A 22 -7.98 2.77 9.68
CA HIS A 22 -9.15 3.32 8.98
C HIS A 22 -10.19 2.30 8.53
N PHE A 23 -9.79 1.04 8.29
CA PHE A 23 -10.65 0.02 7.68
C PHE A 23 -10.78 -1.25 8.53
N GLY A 24 -10.24 -1.27 9.76
CA GLY A 24 -10.31 -2.44 10.63
C GLY A 24 -9.32 -3.54 10.24
N GLU A 25 -9.75 -4.79 10.25
CA GLU A 25 -8.84 -5.90 9.93
C GLU A 25 -8.44 -5.93 8.45
N VAL A 26 -7.13 -6.03 8.23
CA VAL A 26 -6.51 -5.97 6.91
C VAL A 26 -5.35 -6.95 6.82
N ARG A 27 -5.06 -7.42 5.62
CA ARG A 27 -3.91 -8.27 5.33
C ARG A 27 -3.06 -7.65 4.23
N PHE A 28 -1.81 -7.33 4.56
CA PHE A 28 -0.84 -7.05 3.51
C PHE A 28 -0.48 -8.36 2.80
N VAL A 29 -0.94 -8.53 1.57
CA VAL A 29 -0.80 -9.80 0.83
C VAL A 29 0.64 -9.97 0.32
N GLY A 30 1.27 -8.87 -0.08
CA GLY A 30 2.66 -8.88 -0.49
C GLY A 30 2.97 -7.94 -1.63
N ILE A 31 4.24 -7.98 -2.01
CA ILE A 31 4.78 -7.28 -3.16
C ILE A 31 5.52 -8.29 -4.05
N LYS A 32 5.10 -8.38 -5.31
CA LYS A 32 5.61 -9.40 -6.24
C LYS A 32 5.94 -8.83 -7.59
N LYS A 33 6.94 -9.42 -8.26
CA LYS A 33 7.26 -9.13 -9.65
C LYS A 33 6.31 -9.92 -10.56
N HIS A 34 5.64 -9.23 -11.48
CA HIS A 34 4.74 -9.78 -12.48
C HIS A 34 5.34 -9.61 -13.88
N THR A 35 5.31 -10.66 -14.69
CA THR A 35 6.01 -10.72 -15.99
C THR A 35 5.50 -9.69 -17.01
N LYS A 36 4.22 -9.31 -16.95
CA LYS A 36 3.62 -8.34 -17.90
C LYS A 36 3.47 -6.92 -17.36
N ILE A 37 3.47 -6.75 -16.03
CA ILE A 37 2.96 -5.53 -15.37
C ILE A 37 4.04 -4.83 -14.54
N GLY A 38 5.15 -5.52 -14.25
CA GLY A 38 6.18 -5.01 -13.34
C GLY A 38 5.88 -5.40 -11.90
N TRP A 39 6.15 -4.51 -10.95
CA TRP A 39 5.96 -4.81 -9.52
C TRP A 39 4.53 -4.51 -9.08
N VAL A 40 3.91 -5.43 -8.36
CA VAL A 40 2.54 -5.30 -7.86
C VAL A 40 2.55 -5.42 -6.34
N ALA A 41 2.07 -4.38 -5.67
CA ALA A 41 1.78 -4.40 -4.23
C ALA A 41 0.28 -4.58 -4.01
N LYS A 42 -0.09 -5.46 -3.07
CA LYS A 42 -1.49 -5.79 -2.76
C LYS A 42 -1.76 -5.77 -1.26
N ILE A 43 -2.85 -5.12 -0.88
CA ILE A 43 -3.47 -5.22 0.45
C ILE A 43 -4.91 -5.70 0.29
N GLN A 44 -5.36 -6.56 1.18
CA GLN A 44 -6.72 -7.08 1.25
C GLN A 44 -7.37 -6.56 2.53
N PHE A 45 -8.65 -6.23 2.45
CA PHE A 45 -9.46 -5.81 3.58
C PHE A 45 -10.48 -6.92 3.85
N ASP A 46 -10.93 -7.06 5.09
CA ASP A 46 -11.90 -8.10 5.43
C ASP A 46 -13.31 -7.77 4.91
N GLU A 47 -13.71 -6.49 4.98
CA GLU A 47 -15.03 -6.03 4.55
C GLU A 47 -15.06 -5.46 3.12
N PHE A 48 -13.91 -5.35 2.45
CA PHE A 48 -13.79 -4.72 1.12
C PHE A 48 -12.93 -5.51 0.15
N GLU A 49 -13.05 -5.18 -1.15
CA GLU A 49 -12.14 -5.70 -2.17
C GLU A 49 -10.68 -5.29 -1.92
N SER A 50 -9.76 -6.06 -2.51
CA SER A 50 -8.33 -5.76 -2.41
C SER A 50 -7.94 -4.47 -3.12
N LEU A 51 -7.02 -3.71 -2.52
CA LEU A 51 -6.37 -2.58 -3.18
C LEU A 51 -5.01 -3.01 -3.74
N ILE A 52 -4.81 -2.74 -5.03
CA ILE A 52 -3.58 -3.04 -5.76
C ILE A 52 -2.92 -1.77 -6.32
N ALA A 53 -1.60 -1.80 -6.44
CA ALA A 53 -0.83 -0.79 -7.15
C ALA A 53 0.37 -1.37 -7.88
N GLU A 54 0.64 -0.82 -9.05
CA GLU A 54 1.69 -1.25 -9.96
C GLU A 54 2.83 -0.23 -10.00
N GLY A 55 4.07 -0.71 -10.03
CA GLY A 55 5.26 0.13 -10.05
C GLY A 55 6.38 -0.43 -10.91
N VAL A 56 7.27 0.47 -11.33
CA VAL A 56 8.48 0.11 -12.09
C VAL A 56 9.46 -0.70 -11.23
N ASP A 57 9.45 -0.45 -9.94
CA ASP A 57 10.17 -1.20 -8.91
C ASP A 57 9.28 -1.43 -7.68
N ALA A 58 9.81 -2.19 -6.72
CA ALA A 58 9.12 -2.52 -5.48
C ALA A 58 8.74 -1.26 -4.66
N VAL A 59 9.64 -0.29 -4.59
CA VAL A 59 9.45 0.93 -3.80
C VAL A 59 8.36 1.81 -4.42
N ASP A 60 8.34 1.93 -5.74
CA ASP A 60 7.33 2.66 -6.50
C ASP A 60 5.94 2.04 -6.30
N ALA A 61 5.82 0.72 -6.40
CA ALA A 61 4.56 0.02 -6.16
C ALA A 61 4.01 0.29 -4.75
N LEU A 62 4.85 0.24 -3.70
CA LEU A 62 4.45 0.57 -2.33
C LEU A 62 4.06 2.05 -2.16
N LYS A 63 4.83 2.97 -2.75
CA LYS A 63 4.50 4.42 -2.71
C LYS A 63 3.14 4.68 -3.34
N LYS A 64 2.86 4.07 -4.49
CA LYS A 64 1.58 4.20 -5.19
C LYS A 64 0.44 3.56 -4.40
N LEU A 65 0.66 2.38 -3.81
CA LEU A 65 -0.34 1.74 -2.95
C LEU A 65 -0.73 2.65 -1.78
N ARG A 66 0.25 3.18 -1.07
CA ARG A 66 0.02 4.14 0.03
C ARG A 66 -0.71 5.39 -0.44
N LYS A 67 -0.36 5.95 -1.61
CA LYS A 67 -1.03 7.13 -2.17
C LYS A 67 -2.50 6.84 -2.50
N ARG A 68 -2.79 5.67 -3.07
CA ARG A 68 -4.17 5.24 -3.35
C ARG A 68 -4.97 5.07 -2.06
N LEU A 69 -4.38 4.43 -1.04
CA LEU A 69 -4.99 4.26 0.26
C LEU A 69 -5.35 5.60 0.90
N ARG A 70 -4.42 6.57 0.92
CA ARG A 70 -4.68 7.93 1.42
C ARG A 70 -5.84 8.61 0.70
N LYS A 71 -5.87 8.56 -0.64
CA LYS A 71 -6.99 9.13 -1.41
C LYS A 71 -8.34 8.51 -1.09
N ILE A 72 -8.38 7.26 -0.65
CA ILE A 72 -9.63 6.61 -0.22
C ILE A 72 -10.03 7.15 1.15
N ILE A 73 -9.10 7.16 2.10
CA ILE A 73 -9.29 7.73 3.45
C ILE A 73 -9.77 9.18 3.39
N ASP A 74 -9.06 10.02 2.61
CA ASP A 74 -9.39 11.44 2.47
C ASP A 74 -10.81 11.63 1.93
N ARG A 75 -11.28 10.75 1.01
CA ARG A 75 -12.64 10.81 0.48
C ARG A 75 -13.70 10.40 1.50
N TYR A 76 -13.42 9.44 2.38
CA TYR A 76 -14.35 9.06 3.45
C TYR A 76 -14.44 10.14 4.54
N ASN A 77 -13.34 10.83 4.85
CA ASN A 77 -13.32 11.86 5.91
C ASN A 77 -13.86 13.22 5.48
N MET A 78 -14.08 13.45 4.17
CA MET A 78 -14.71 14.68 3.65
C MET A 78 -16.25 14.59 3.61
N VAL A 79 -16.83 13.47 4.08
CA VAL A 79 -18.28 13.23 4.19
C VAL A 79 -18.70 13.36 5.64
#